data_AF-A0ABD5RCW0-F1
#
_entry.id   AF-A0ABD5RCW0-F1
#
_cell.length_a   1.000
_cell.length_b   1.000
_cell.length_c   1.000
_cell.angle_alpha   90.00
_cell.angle_beta   90.00
_cell.angle_gamma   90.00
#
_symmetry.space_group_name_H-M   'P 1'
#
loop_
_entity.id
_entity.type
_entity.pdbx_description
1 polymer ?
#
loop_
_entity_poly.entity_id
_entity_poly.type
_entity_poly.pdbx_seq_one_letter_code
_entity_poly.pdbx_strand_id
1 'polypeptide(L)'
;MLGASDVENRIARHQRRFEEREQLFADDRIDDAGVPQYHARQHSVCRTLGSDHLVLREVPVARVWWKRSALHARDSVIESRKRRVAGKDPDWPTEPQLCQNGLHAATVSRREEVQSELAETAREMDSSYLLAFDSALLRTKYFRARFTAALVTDDDEWRWLRKYRSLVAELPDEKRPYFERRTKVFAGIANRNTATVEAGIADFLDLHRRGFEGGPEDPRELVNLPATSLTLLARDRGLDVSVDAPFVPDCAFAE
;
A
#
# COMPACT_ATOMS: atom_id res chain seq x y z
N MET A 1 -12.79 14.97 11.95
CA MET A 1 -11.62 14.35 12.60
C MET A 1 -12.10 13.76 13.92
N LEU A 2 -11.77 12.51 14.20
CA LEU A 2 -12.08 11.84 15.46
C LEU A 2 -11.38 12.55 16.63
N GLY A 3 -11.99 12.57 17.81
CA GLY A 3 -11.32 13.07 19.02
C GLY A 3 -10.19 12.14 19.45
N ALA A 4 -9.20 12.63 20.21
CA ALA A 4 -8.09 11.80 20.69
C ALA A 4 -8.58 10.55 21.46
N SER A 5 -9.60 10.71 22.31
CA SER A 5 -10.21 9.58 23.04
C SER A 5 -10.86 8.54 22.12
N ASP A 6 -11.43 8.94 20.98
CA ASP A 6 -11.99 8.01 20.00
C ASP A 6 -10.88 7.19 19.32
N VAL A 7 -9.76 7.84 18.99
CA VAL A 7 -8.58 7.20 18.39
C VAL A 7 -7.94 6.22 19.36
N GLU A 8 -7.77 6.58 20.64
CA GLU A 8 -7.26 5.67 21.68
C GLU A 8 -8.14 4.43 21.87
N ASN A 9 -9.47 4.61 21.90
CA ASN A 9 -10.42 3.50 21.99
C ASN A 9 -10.34 2.55 20.78
N ARG A 10 -10.11 3.13 19.59
CA ARG A 10 -9.91 2.37 18.36
C ARG A 10 -8.59 1.60 18.36
N ILE A 11 -7.50 2.21 18.83
CA ILE A 11 -6.19 1.55 19.02
C ILE A 11 -6.36 0.32 19.93
N ALA A 12 -6.95 0.49 21.12
CA ALA A 12 -7.13 -0.60 22.07
C ALA A 12 -7.91 -1.79 21.47
N ARG A 13 -8.95 -1.50 20.66
CA ARG A 13 -9.75 -2.52 19.97
C ARG A 13 -8.94 -3.27 18.91
N HIS A 14 -8.17 -2.56 18.09
CA HIS A 14 -7.36 -3.17 17.05
C HIS A 14 -6.16 -3.93 17.61
N GLN A 15 -5.56 -3.47 18.71
CA GLN A 15 -4.51 -4.20 19.43
C GLN A 15 -5.02 -5.54 19.96
N ARG A 16 -6.17 -5.56 20.67
CA ARG A 16 -6.79 -6.82 21.10
C ARG A 16 -7.05 -7.77 19.93
N ARG A 17 -7.61 -7.25 18.83
CA ARG A 17 -7.87 -8.05 17.63
C ARG A 17 -6.59 -8.59 16.98
N PHE A 18 -5.51 -7.84 17.02
CA PHE A 18 -4.20 -8.26 16.55
C PHE A 18 -3.69 -9.43 17.41
N GLU A 19 -3.66 -9.25 18.73
CA GLU A 19 -3.19 -10.24 19.71
C GLU A 19 -3.99 -11.54 19.68
N GLU A 20 -5.32 -11.46 19.67
CA GLU A 20 -6.21 -12.63 19.55
C GLU A 20 -5.89 -13.45 18.30
N ARG A 21 -5.58 -12.80 17.19
CA ARG A 21 -5.24 -13.47 15.92
C ARG A 21 -3.84 -14.05 15.91
N GLU A 22 -2.87 -13.34 16.48
CA GLU A 22 -1.52 -13.89 16.68
C GLU A 22 -1.57 -15.15 17.53
N GLN A 23 -2.39 -15.15 18.60
CA GLN A 23 -2.58 -16.34 19.43
C GLN A 23 -3.22 -17.49 18.64
N LEU A 24 -4.26 -17.23 17.85
CA LEU A 24 -4.87 -18.26 16.98
C LEU A 24 -3.87 -18.84 15.98
N PHE A 25 -2.98 -18.01 15.43
CA PHE A 25 -1.94 -18.48 14.52
C PHE A 25 -0.87 -19.30 15.24
N ALA A 26 -0.43 -18.85 16.42
CA ALA A 26 0.56 -19.55 17.24
C ALA A 26 0.05 -20.88 17.80
N ASP A 27 -1.26 -21.01 18.02
CA ASP A 27 -1.91 -22.23 18.49
C ASP A 27 -2.25 -23.21 17.34
N ASP A 28 -1.76 -22.96 16.11
CA ASP A 28 -2.09 -23.73 14.90
C ASP A 28 -3.60 -23.86 14.64
N ARG A 29 -4.38 -22.84 15.02
CA ARG A 29 -5.85 -22.81 14.86
C ARG A 29 -6.29 -22.18 13.54
N ILE A 30 -5.35 -21.87 12.66
CA ILE A 30 -5.60 -21.37 11.31
C ILE A 30 -5.17 -22.48 10.35
N ASP A 31 -6.09 -22.93 9.51
CA ASP A 31 -5.80 -23.96 8.52
C ASP A 31 -4.81 -23.44 7.46
N ASP A 32 -4.07 -24.36 6.84
CA ASP A 32 -3.16 -24.06 5.72
C ASP A 32 -3.84 -23.23 4.60
N ALA A 33 -5.15 -23.40 4.42
CA ALA A 33 -5.95 -22.65 3.46
C ALA A 33 -6.14 -21.19 3.84
N GLY A 34 -6.26 -20.89 5.14
CA GLY A 34 -6.48 -19.56 5.68
C GLY A 34 -5.22 -18.77 5.99
N VAL A 35 -4.02 -19.37 5.94
CA VAL A 35 -2.76 -18.67 6.23
C VAL A 35 -2.55 -17.40 5.38
N PRO A 36 -2.76 -17.39 4.03
CA PRO A 36 -2.64 -16.16 3.25
C PRO A 36 -3.63 -15.07 3.70
N GLN A 37 -4.87 -15.44 4.01
CA GLN A 37 -5.91 -14.51 4.45
C GLN A 37 -5.67 -14.01 5.87
N TYR A 38 -5.09 -14.83 6.74
CA TYR A 38 -4.62 -14.40 8.05
C TYR A 38 -3.65 -13.22 7.92
N HIS A 39 -2.60 -13.40 7.12
CA HIS A 39 -1.62 -12.35 6.88
C HIS A 39 -2.23 -11.12 6.21
N ALA A 40 -3.10 -11.27 5.20
CA ALA A 40 -3.79 -10.15 4.58
C ALA A 40 -4.67 -9.35 5.58
N ARG A 41 -5.29 -10.05 6.54
CA ARG A 41 -6.07 -9.41 7.61
C ARG A 41 -5.17 -8.72 8.63
N GLN A 42 -4.06 -9.33 9.04
CA GLN A 42 -3.10 -8.69 9.95
C GLN A 42 -2.43 -7.46 9.32
N HIS A 43 -2.11 -7.51 8.02
CA HIS A 43 -1.70 -6.33 7.26
C HIS A 43 -2.69 -5.17 7.46
N SER A 44 -3.99 -5.44 7.30
CA SER A 44 -5.04 -4.42 7.44
C SER A 44 -5.16 -3.87 8.87
N VAL A 45 -5.00 -4.72 9.89
CA VAL A 45 -5.05 -4.31 11.31
C VAL A 45 -3.83 -3.45 11.65
N CYS A 46 -2.62 -3.92 11.33
CA CYS A 46 -1.38 -3.18 11.56
C CYS A 46 -1.35 -1.84 10.81
N ARG A 47 -1.87 -1.80 9.58
CA ARG A 47 -2.06 -0.56 8.84
C ARG A 47 -2.94 0.44 9.62
N THR A 48 -4.02 -0.05 10.22
CA THR A 48 -4.93 0.82 10.98
C THR A 48 -4.28 1.36 12.23
N LEU A 49 -3.60 0.51 13.00
CA LEU A 49 -2.82 0.93 14.16
C LEU A 49 -1.72 1.94 13.78
N GLY A 50 -1.02 1.71 12.67
CA GLY A 50 -0.03 2.64 12.14
C GLY A 50 -0.63 4.01 11.80
N SER A 51 -1.82 4.05 11.20
CA SER A 51 -2.54 5.29 10.92
C SER A 51 -2.98 6.00 12.20
N ASP A 52 -3.55 5.28 13.16
CA ASP A 52 -4.07 5.84 14.42
C ASP A 52 -2.94 6.47 15.25
N HIS A 53 -1.84 5.74 15.45
CA HIS A 53 -0.67 6.27 16.17
C HIS A 53 -0.03 7.46 15.45
N LEU A 54 -0.08 7.50 14.11
CA LEU A 54 0.43 8.63 13.35
C LEU A 54 -0.41 9.89 13.56
N VAL A 55 -1.74 9.77 13.64
CA VAL A 55 -2.65 10.88 13.99
C VAL A 55 -2.39 11.41 15.41
N LEU A 56 -2.07 10.52 16.35
CA LEU A 56 -1.64 10.90 17.70
C LEU A 56 -0.20 11.45 17.75
N ARG A 57 0.48 11.57 16.60
CA ARG A 57 1.88 12.01 16.46
C ARG A 57 2.89 11.11 17.19
N GLU A 58 2.53 9.86 17.46
CA GLU A 58 3.40 8.83 18.04
C GLU A 58 4.23 8.14 16.94
N VAL A 59 5.05 8.92 16.23
CA VAL A 59 5.76 8.48 15.01
C VAL A 59 6.57 7.19 15.19
N PRO A 60 7.36 7.00 16.27
CA PRO A 60 8.12 5.75 16.45
C PRO A 60 7.22 4.52 16.55
N VAL A 61 6.07 4.63 17.23
CA VAL A 61 5.11 3.54 17.39
C VAL A 61 4.39 3.26 16.08
N ALA A 62 3.96 4.31 15.38
CA ALA A 62 3.36 4.19 14.04
C ALA A 62 4.28 3.44 13.08
N ARG A 63 5.59 3.78 13.04
CA ARG A 63 6.58 3.11 12.18
C ARG A 63 6.72 1.61 12.47
N VAL A 64 6.63 1.19 13.74
CA VAL A 64 6.63 -0.24 14.11
C VAL A 64 5.42 -0.97 13.53
N TRP A 65 4.22 -0.38 13.65
CA TRP A 65 3.01 -0.97 13.07
C TRP A 65 3.03 -0.99 11.54
N TRP A 66 3.56 0.06 10.90
CA TRP A 66 3.76 0.08 9.46
C TRP A 66 4.75 -1.00 8.98
N LYS A 67 5.83 -1.23 9.73
CA LYS A 67 6.76 -2.34 9.47
C LYS A 67 6.03 -3.68 9.53
N ARG A 68 5.28 -3.95 10.61
CA ARG A 68 4.49 -5.19 10.75
C ARG A 68 3.45 -5.36 9.64
N SER A 69 2.77 -4.29 9.28
CA SER A 69 1.82 -4.25 8.16
C SER A 69 2.49 -4.67 6.85
N ALA A 70 3.69 -4.15 6.57
CA ALA A 70 4.45 -4.49 5.38
C ALA A 70 4.87 -5.97 5.36
N LEU A 71 5.38 -6.49 6.49
CA LEU A 71 5.77 -7.89 6.63
C LEU A 71 4.58 -8.84 6.42
N HIS A 72 3.42 -8.59 7.03
CA HIS A 72 2.24 -9.43 6.77
C HIS A 72 1.74 -9.35 5.32
N ALA A 73 1.86 -8.20 4.64
CA ALA A 73 1.53 -8.14 3.22
C ALA A 73 2.46 -9.04 2.38
N ARG A 74 3.76 -9.02 2.68
CA ARG A 74 4.77 -9.88 2.06
C ARG A 74 4.46 -11.36 2.31
N ASP A 75 4.23 -11.73 3.58
CA ASP A 75 4.02 -13.12 3.98
C ASP A 75 2.73 -13.68 3.36
N SER A 76 1.66 -12.88 3.27
CA SER A 76 0.43 -13.28 2.54
C SER A 76 0.71 -13.65 1.08
N VAL A 77 1.54 -12.86 0.39
CA VAL A 77 1.93 -13.13 -1.00
C VAL A 77 2.80 -14.37 -1.11
N ILE A 78 3.80 -14.53 -0.23
CA ILE A 78 4.67 -15.72 -0.19
C ILE A 78 3.84 -16.99 0.03
N GLU A 79 2.92 -16.99 0.98
CA GLU A 79 2.07 -18.14 1.28
C GLU A 79 1.09 -18.45 0.14
N SER A 80 0.51 -17.43 -0.50
CA SER A 80 -0.30 -17.60 -1.72
C SER A 80 0.52 -18.27 -2.85
N ARG A 81 1.78 -17.87 -3.04
CA ARG A 81 2.67 -18.46 -4.04
C ARG A 81 3.01 -19.91 -3.75
N LYS A 82 3.35 -20.24 -2.49
CA LYS A 82 3.61 -21.63 -2.08
C LYS A 82 2.42 -22.53 -2.40
N ARG A 83 1.20 -22.05 -2.13
CA ARG A 83 -0.04 -22.77 -2.46
C ARG A 83 -0.21 -22.97 -3.96
N ARG A 84 0.03 -21.93 -4.77
CA ARG A 84 -0.02 -22.01 -6.24
C ARG A 84 0.96 -23.05 -6.77
N VAL A 85 2.20 -23.06 -6.30
CA VAL A 85 3.22 -24.06 -6.69
C VAL A 85 2.79 -25.48 -6.30
N ALA A 86 2.11 -25.63 -5.16
CA ALA A 86 1.54 -26.90 -4.72
C ALA A 86 0.22 -27.30 -5.43
N GLY A 87 -0.23 -26.54 -6.44
CA GLY A 87 -1.49 -26.80 -7.15
C GLY A 87 -2.76 -26.59 -6.31
N LYS A 88 -2.66 -25.89 -5.18
CA LYS A 88 -3.79 -25.54 -4.31
C LYS A 88 -4.36 -24.19 -4.73
N ASP A 89 -5.65 -23.95 -4.45
CA ASP A 89 -6.34 -22.69 -4.76
C ASP A 89 -5.61 -21.49 -4.10
N PRO A 90 -5.01 -20.59 -4.89
CA PRO A 90 -4.29 -19.42 -4.39
C PRO A 90 -5.19 -18.17 -4.43
N ASP A 91 -4.99 -17.26 -3.48
CA ASP A 91 -5.57 -15.90 -3.55
C ASP A 91 -4.76 -15.01 -4.51
N TRP A 92 -4.54 -15.53 -5.72
CA TRP A 92 -3.68 -14.93 -6.72
C TRP A 92 -4.16 -13.57 -7.23
N PRO A 93 -5.46 -13.30 -7.45
CA PRO A 93 -5.94 -12.01 -7.97
C PRO A 93 -5.61 -10.80 -7.08
N THR A 94 -5.37 -11.02 -5.79
CA THR A 94 -5.11 -9.96 -4.82
C THR A 94 -3.62 -9.69 -4.59
N GLU A 95 -2.73 -10.61 -5.01
CA GLU A 95 -1.28 -10.50 -4.81
C GLU A 95 -0.71 -9.12 -5.23
N PRO A 96 -1.00 -8.57 -6.43
CA PRO A 96 -0.46 -7.26 -6.78
C PRO A 96 -0.94 -6.13 -5.86
N GLN A 97 -2.20 -6.20 -5.42
CA GLN A 97 -2.74 -5.18 -4.52
C GLN A 97 -2.09 -5.25 -3.14
N LEU A 98 -1.81 -6.45 -2.64
CA LEU A 98 -1.09 -6.68 -1.38
C LEU A 98 0.36 -6.22 -1.49
N CYS A 99 1.08 -6.60 -2.55
CA CYS A 99 2.44 -6.11 -2.81
C CYS A 99 2.51 -4.59 -2.79
N GLN A 100 1.60 -3.91 -3.50
CA GLN A 100 1.59 -2.44 -3.53
C GLN A 100 1.28 -1.83 -2.16
N ASN A 101 0.29 -2.35 -1.44
CA ASN A 101 -0.05 -1.81 -0.12
C ASN A 101 1.07 -2.06 0.89
N GLY A 102 1.71 -3.24 0.81
CA GLY A 102 2.90 -3.58 1.59
C GLY A 102 4.04 -2.60 1.31
N LEU A 103 4.35 -2.32 0.05
CA LEU A 103 5.38 -1.36 -0.35
C LEU A 103 5.10 0.04 0.23
N HIS A 104 3.86 0.52 0.13
CA HIS A 104 3.51 1.81 0.73
C HIS A 104 3.72 1.81 2.26
N ALA A 105 3.32 0.74 2.95
CA ALA A 105 3.57 0.60 4.38
C ALA A 105 5.07 0.53 4.71
N ALA A 106 5.86 -0.18 3.91
CA ALA A 106 7.31 -0.28 4.06
C ALA A 106 7.99 1.10 3.92
N THR A 107 7.56 1.90 2.93
CA THR A 107 8.04 3.28 2.76
C THR A 107 7.76 4.13 4.00
N VAL A 108 6.53 4.11 4.52
CA VAL A 108 6.16 4.90 5.72
C VAL A 108 6.87 4.40 6.99
N SER A 109 7.22 3.12 7.05
CA SER A 109 7.95 2.55 8.20
C SER A 109 9.41 3.04 8.31
N ARG A 110 9.98 3.62 7.24
CA ARG A 110 11.40 4.02 7.15
C ARG A 110 12.38 2.86 7.41
N ARG A 111 12.03 1.65 6.94
CA ARG A 111 12.86 0.43 7.04
C ARG A 111 13.26 -0.05 5.66
N GLU A 112 14.46 0.32 5.23
CA GLU A 112 14.99 -0.01 3.90
C GLU A 112 15.07 -1.51 3.64
N GLU A 113 15.34 -2.30 4.69
CA GLU A 113 15.38 -3.76 4.58
C GLU A 113 14.02 -4.32 4.16
N VAL A 114 12.94 -3.83 4.78
CA VAL A 114 11.57 -4.27 4.47
C VAL A 114 11.09 -3.75 3.12
N GLN A 115 11.51 -2.53 2.75
CA GLN A 115 11.25 -1.98 1.41
C GLN A 115 11.87 -2.85 0.32
N SER A 116 13.11 -3.29 0.52
CA SER A 116 13.86 -4.09 -0.44
C SER A 116 13.24 -5.48 -0.62
N GLU A 117 12.93 -6.17 0.48
CA GLU A 117 12.28 -7.49 0.47
C GLU A 117 10.90 -7.47 -0.23
N LEU A 118 10.09 -6.44 0.03
CA LEU A 118 8.79 -6.29 -0.65
C LEU A 118 8.92 -5.90 -2.11
N ALA A 119 9.93 -5.10 -2.46
CA ALA A 119 10.19 -4.74 -3.85
C ALA A 119 10.63 -5.97 -4.64
N GLU A 120 11.51 -6.80 -4.07
CA GLU A 120 11.87 -8.11 -4.62
C GLU A 120 10.64 -9.01 -4.76
N THR A 121 9.85 -9.16 -3.71
CA THR A 121 8.59 -9.93 -3.75
C THR A 121 7.69 -9.45 -4.89
N ALA A 122 7.47 -8.14 -5.03
CA ALA A 122 6.66 -7.57 -6.09
C ALA A 122 7.28 -7.76 -7.49
N ARG A 123 8.61 -7.77 -7.60
CA ARG A 123 9.31 -8.05 -8.86
C ARG A 123 9.16 -9.51 -9.27
N GLU A 124 9.25 -10.44 -8.34
CA GLU A 124 9.10 -11.87 -8.62
C GLU A 124 7.66 -12.29 -8.94
N MET A 125 6.71 -11.36 -9.00
CA MET A 125 5.37 -11.67 -9.50
C MET A 125 5.46 -12.28 -10.90
N ASP A 126 4.90 -13.47 -11.04
CA ASP A 126 4.95 -14.23 -12.28
C ASP A 126 4.15 -13.53 -13.39
N SER A 127 4.80 -13.33 -14.54
CA SER A 127 4.19 -12.76 -15.73
C SER A 127 3.00 -13.58 -16.26
N SER A 128 2.90 -14.86 -15.90
CA SER A 128 1.73 -15.70 -16.16
C SER A 128 0.44 -15.12 -15.54
N TYR A 129 0.54 -14.26 -14.53
CA TYR A 129 -0.59 -13.49 -13.99
C TYR A 129 -1.33 -12.72 -15.10
N LEU A 130 -0.58 -12.14 -16.04
CA LEU A 130 -1.16 -11.38 -17.14
C LEU A 130 -1.94 -12.25 -18.13
N LEU A 131 -1.59 -13.54 -18.22
CA LEU A 131 -2.29 -14.53 -19.04
C LEU A 131 -3.51 -15.10 -18.30
N ALA A 132 -3.36 -15.40 -17.01
CA ALA A 132 -4.44 -15.93 -16.17
C ALA A 132 -5.57 -14.92 -15.95
N PHE A 133 -5.25 -13.62 -15.91
CA PHE A 133 -6.21 -12.54 -15.67
C PHE A 133 -6.22 -11.54 -16.83
N ASP A 134 -7.14 -11.76 -17.78
CA ASP A 134 -7.31 -10.90 -18.97
C ASP A 134 -8.02 -9.57 -18.70
N SER A 135 -8.46 -9.33 -17.46
CA SER A 135 -9.08 -8.06 -17.07
C SER A 135 -8.05 -6.92 -17.06
N ALA A 136 -8.31 -5.86 -17.84
CA ALA A 136 -7.53 -4.63 -17.83
C ALA A 136 -7.33 -4.06 -16.40
N LEU A 137 -8.34 -4.19 -15.53
CA LEU A 137 -8.26 -3.76 -14.13
C LEU A 137 -7.23 -4.57 -13.34
N LEU A 138 -7.22 -5.89 -13.49
CA LEU A 138 -6.29 -6.77 -12.78
C LEU A 138 -4.86 -6.62 -13.32
N ARG A 139 -4.69 -6.50 -14.63
CA ARG A 139 -3.39 -6.21 -15.26
C ARG A 139 -2.82 -4.87 -14.80
N THR A 140 -3.68 -3.84 -14.69
CA THR A 140 -3.30 -2.53 -14.16
C THR A 140 -2.78 -2.63 -12.72
N LYS A 141 -3.38 -3.48 -11.86
CA LYS A 141 -2.85 -3.73 -10.50
C LYS A 141 -1.46 -4.39 -10.52
N TYR A 142 -1.23 -5.37 -11.40
CA TYR A 142 0.08 -6.01 -11.60
C TYR A 142 1.16 -4.97 -11.90
N PHE A 143 0.94 -4.13 -12.92
CA PHE A 143 1.93 -3.11 -13.28
C PHE A 143 2.12 -2.05 -12.20
N ARG A 144 1.07 -1.68 -11.45
CA ARG A 144 1.19 -0.74 -10.31
C ARG A 144 2.14 -1.24 -9.23
N ALA A 145 2.02 -2.50 -8.84
CA ALA A 145 2.91 -3.08 -7.83
C ALA A 145 4.36 -3.09 -8.32
N ARG A 146 4.59 -3.49 -9.58
CA ARG A 146 5.90 -3.45 -10.24
C ARG A 146 6.51 -2.05 -10.29
N PHE A 147 5.74 -1.01 -10.66
CA PHE A 147 6.26 0.37 -10.61
C PHE A 147 6.53 0.85 -9.21
N THR A 148 5.67 0.51 -8.25
CA THR A 148 5.90 0.93 -6.86
C THR A 148 7.21 0.31 -6.35
N ALA A 149 7.49 -0.94 -6.70
CA ALA A 149 8.75 -1.61 -6.39
C ALA A 149 9.94 -0.90 -7.06
N ALA A 150 9.87 -0.66 -8.37
CA ALA A 150 10.91 0.04 -9.11
C ALA A 150 11.17 1.45 -8.57
N LEU A 151 10.10 2.18 -8.24
CA LEU A 151 10.12 3.46 -7.57
C LEU A 151 10.91 3.38 -6.27
N VAL A 152 10.56 2.45 -5.37
CA VAL A 152 11.19 2.29 -4.06
C VAL A 152 12.69 1.99 -4.18
N THR A 153 13.09 1.15 -5.12
CA THR A 153 14.49 0.72 -5.29
C THR A 153 15.30 1.53 -6.31
N ASP A 154 14.73 2.60 -6.85
CA ASP A 154 15.37 3.45 -7.89
C ASP A 154 15.80 2.68 -9.15
N ASP A 155 14.97 1.74 -9.60
CA ASP A 155 15.23 0.90 -10.76
C ASP A 155 14.64 1.51 -12.04
N ASP A 156 15.30 1.29 -13.17
CA ASP A 156 14.96 1.86 -14.50
C ASP A 156 13.85 1.05 -15.22
N GLU A 157 12.96 0.42 -14.46
CA GLU A 157 11.82 -0.31 -15.01
C GLU A 157 10.71 0.59 -15.56
N TRP A 158 10.96 1.90 -15.68
CA TRP A 158 10.05 2.89 -16.30
C TRP A 158 9.67 2.54 -17.72
N ARG A 159 10.41 1.65 -18.41
CA ARG A 159 10.05 1.11 -19.73
C ARG A 159 8.63 0.54 -19.79
N TRP A 160 8.10 0.03 -18.68
CA TRP A 160 6.75 -0.51 -18.63
C TRP A 160 5.66 0.57 -18.53
N LEU A 161 6.01 1.82 -18.21
CA LEU A 161 5.05 2.90 -17.96
C LEU A 161 4.15 3.15 -19.17
N ARG A 162 4.69 2.97 -20.39
CA ARG A 162 3.91 3.02 -21.64
C ARG A 162 2.83 1.94 -21.67
N LYS A 163 3.18 0.68 -21.35
CA LYS A 163 2.24 -0.45 -21.33
C LYS A 163 1.14 -0.24 -20.29
N TYR A 164 1.50 0.33 -19.13
CA TYR A 164 0.53 0.69 -18.12
C TYR A 164 -0.40 1.81 -18.56
N ARG A 165 0.11 2.88 -19.17
CA ARG A 165 -0.73 3.95 -19.73
C ARG A 165 -1.72 3.41 -20.76
N SER A 166 -1.30 2.49 -21.63
CA SER A 166 -2.19 1.82 -22.58
C SER A 166 -3.31 1.05 -21.87
N LEU A 167 -2.97 0.25 -20.84
CA LEU A 167 -3.98 -0.49 -20.06
C LEU A 167 -4.94 0.43 -19.32
N VAL A 168 -4.47 1.58 -18.83
CA VAL A 168 -5.33 2.58 -18.18
C VAL A 168 -6.31 3.18 -19.19
N ALA A 169 -5.89 3.44 -20.42
CA ALA A 169 -6.78 3.94 -21.47
C ALA A 169 -7.90 2.95 -21.83
N GLU A 170 -7.64 1.64 -21.71
CA GLU A 170 -8.64 0.57 -21.91
C GLU A 170 -9.65 0.44 -20.75
N LEU A 171 -9.42 1.11 -19.61
CA LEU A 171 -10.36 1.07 -18.49
C LEU A 171 -11.63 1.86 -18.81
N PRO A 172 -12.77 1.47 -18.21
CA PRO A 172 -13.99 2.27 -18.23
C PRO A 172 -13.77 3.70 -17.71
N ASP A 173 -14.47 4.67 -18.30
CA ASP A 173 -14.31 6.10 -18.01
C ASP A 173 -14.48 6.44 -16.52
N GLU A 174 -15.35 5.72 -15.81
CA GLU A 174 -15.57 5.93 -14.39
C GLU A 174 -14.39 5.47 -13.52
N LYS A 175 -13.58 4.52 -14.00
CA LYS A 175 -12.40 4.00 -13.29
C LYS A 175 -11.12 4.68 -13.73
N ARG A 176 -11.03 5.11 -15.00
CA ARG A 176 -9.81 5.64 -15.62
C ARG A 176 -9.16 6.80 -14.84
N PRO A 177 -9.89 7.83 -14.36
CA PRO A 177 -9.29 8.95 -13.63
C PRO A 177 -8.49 8.52 -12.39
N TYR A 178 -8.95 7.48 -11.68
CA TYR A 178 -8.24 6.97 -10.51
C TYR A 178 -6.84 6.44 -10.86
N PHE A 179 -6.69 5.79 -12.01
CA PHE A 179 -5.43 5.18 -12.42
C PHE A 179 -4.51 6.16 -13.15
N GLU A 180 -5.04 7.09 -13.94
CA GLU A 180 -4.26 8.13 -14.63
C GLU A 180 -3.51 9.02 -13.64
N ARG A 181 -4.17 9.45 -12.57
CA ARG A 181 -3.59 10.32 -11.54
C ARG A 181 -2.40 9.67 -10.83
N ARG A 182 -2.50 8.38 -10.50
CA ARG A 182 -1.36 7.62 -9.95
C ARG A 182 -0.20 7.52 -10.94
N THR A 183 -0.50 7.38 -12.23
CA THR A 183 0.51 7.38 -13.30
C THR A 183 1.29 8.70 -13.34
N LYS A 184 0.59 9.82 -13.13
CA LYS A 184 1.18 11.16 -13.09
C LYS A 184 2.17 11.30 -11.94
N VAL A 185 1.82 10.84 -10.73
CA VAL A 185 2.74 10.83 -9.58
C VAL A 185 3.98 9.99 -9.87
N PHE A 186 3.80 8.76 -10.36
CA PHE A 186 4.94 7.89 -10.69
C PHE A 186 5.87 8.51 -11.73
N ALA A 187 5.30 9.08 -12.80
CA ALA A 187 6.07 9.77 -13.83
C ALA A 187 6.78 11.03 -13.29
N GLY A 188 6.13 11.77 -12.40
CA GLY A 188 6.73 12.94 -11.74
C GLY A 188 7.95 12.57 -10.91
N ILE A 189 7.85 11.52 -10.08
CA ILE A 189 8.98 11.05 -9.26
C ILE A 189 10.12 10.55 -10.16
N ALA A 190 9.82 9.71 -11.15
CA ALA A 190 10.81 9.18 -12.07
C ALA A 190 11.55 10.28 -12.85
N ASN A 191 10.83 11.31 -13.31
CA ASN A 191 11.42 12.44 -14.05
C ASN A 191 11.95 13.56 -13.15
N ARG A 192 11.98 13.35 -11.82
CA ARG A 192 12.40 14.35 -10.83
C ARG A 192 11.69 15.71 -11.00
N ASN A 193 10.39 15.67 -11.28
CA ASN A 193 9.57 16.84 -11.55
C ASN A 193 8.59 17.10 -10.39
N THR A 194 8.97 18.00 -9.48
CA THR A 194 8.19 18.39 -8.29
C THR A 194 6.76 18.79 -8.63
N ALA A 195 6.56 19.71 -9.59
CA ALA A 195 5.23 20.20 -9.95
C ALA A 195 4.29 19.08 -10.45
N THR A 196 4.83 18.10 -11.17
CA THR A 196 4.07 16.94 -11.65
C THR A 196 3.67 16.02 -10.49
N VAL A 197 4.58 15.82 -9.51
CA VAL A 197 4.29 15.06 -8.30
C VAL A 197 3.21 15.75 -7.49
N GLU A 198 3.37 17.03 -7.17
CA GLU A 198 2.40 17.80 -6.38
C GLU A 198 1.01 17.80 -7.02
N ALA A 199 0.93 18.08 -8.33
CA ALA A 199 -0.34 18.05 -9.04
C ALA A 199 -0.97 16.64 -9.04
N GLY A 200 -0.16 15.58 -9.20
CA GLY A 200 -0.65 14.20 -9.14
C GLY A 200 -1.12 13.79 -7.74
N ILE A 201 -0.43 14.24 -6.68
CA ILE A 201 -0.86 14.02 -5.30
C ILE A 201 -2.15 14.78 -5.03
N ALA A 202 -2.24 16.06 -5.38
CA ALA A 202 -3.46 16.86 -5.24
C ALA A 202 -4.66 16.19 -5.91
N ASP A 203 -4.49 15.70 -7.15
CA ASP A 203 -5.53 14.97 -7.89
C ASP A 203 -5.98 13.69 -7.16
N PHE A 204 -5.03 12.98 -6.53
CA PHE A 204 -5.31 11.77 -5.76
C PHE A 204 -6.09 12.06 -4.47
N LEU A 205 -5.78 13.17 -3.83
CA LEU A 205 -6.42 13.64 -2.60
C LEU A 205 -7.82 14.20 -2.84
N ASP A 206 -8.04 14.89 -3.96
CA ASP A 206 -9.36 15.36 -4.38
C ASP A 206 -10.33 14.19 -4.62
N LEU A 207 -9.89 13.12 -5.30
CA LEU A 207 -10.72 11.92 -5.48
C LEU A 207 -11.00 11.22 -4.15
N HIS A 208 -10.01 11.17 -3.26
CA HIS A 208 -10.21 10.63 -1.93
C HIS A 208 -11.31 11.41 -1.20
N ARG A 209 -11.28 12.75 -1.23
CA ARG A 209 -12.30 13.61 -0.61
C ARG A 209 -13.71 13.41 -1.19
N ARG A 210 -13.84 13.23 -2.51
CA ARG A 210 -15.14 13.09 -3.20
C ARG A 210 -15.77 11.71 -3.06
N GLY A 211 -14.96 10.67 -2.91
CA GLY A 211 -15.41 9.28 -2.92
C GLY A 211 -15.55 8.63 -1.55
N PHE A 212 -15.35 9.38 -0.46
CA PHE A 212 -15.38 8.84 0.89
C PHE A 212 -16.48 9.47 1.73
N GLU A 213 -17.48 8.66 2.09
CA GLU A 213 -18.51 8.98 3.10
C GLU A 213 -18.19 8.34 4.46
N GLY A 214 -17.01 7.75 4.62
CA GLY A 214 -16.74 6.59 5.48
C GLY A 214 -17.14 6.66 6.98
N GLY A 215 -17.12 5.49 7.61
CA GLY A 215 -17.47 5.28 9.01
C GLY A 215 -16.26 5.12 9.94
N PRO A 216 -16.46 5.19 11.27
CA PRO A 216 -15.43 5.46 12.29
C PRO A 216 -14.24 4.47 12.37
N GLU A 217 -14.24 3.41 11.58
CA GLU A 217 -13.27 2.31 11.61
C GLU A 217 -12.38 2.24 10.35
N ASP A 218 -12.55 3.08 9.33
CA ASP A 218 -11.72 3.02 8.11
C ASP A 218 -10.40 3.79 8.28
N PRO A 219 -9.22 3.15 8.18
CA PRO A 219 -7.93 3.86 8.32
C PRO A 219 -7.69 4.88 7.21
N ARG A 220 -8.38 4.74 6.07
CA ARG A 220 -8.26 5.66 4.94
C ARG A 220 -8.81 7.05 5.25
N GLU A 221 -9.72 7.18 6.23
CA GLU A 221 -10.22 8.48 6.71
C GLU A 221 -9.18 9.28 7.47
N LEU A 222 -8.25 8.59 8.13
CA LEU A 222 -7.22 9.20 8.95
C LEU A 222 -5.95 9.45 8.16
N VAL A 223 -5.52 8.46 7.39
CA VAL A 223 -4.27 8.53 6.62
C VAL A 223 -4.47 7.91 5.25
N ASN A 224 -4.31 8.73 4.22
CA ASN A 224 -4.20 8.29 2.85
C ASN A 224 -2.79 7.73 2.61
N LEU A 225 -2.63 6.44 2.91
CA LEU A 225 -1.34 5.74 2.86
C LEU A 225 -0.61 5.89 1.51
N PRO A 226 -1.23 5.66 0.33
CA PRO A 226 -0.54 5.87 -0.93
C PRO A 226 -0.05 7.30 -1.15
N ALA A 227 -0.81 8.31 -0.75
CA ALA A 227 -0.39 9.71 -0.87
C ALA A 227 0.83 9.98 0.03
N THR A 228 0.72 9.59 1.30
CA THR A 228 1.77 9.73 2.32
C THR A 228 3.07 9.05 1.87
N SER A 229 2.99 7.80 1.42
CA SER A 229 4.13 7.02 0.93
C SER A 229 4.77 7.65 -0.31
N LEU A 230 3.98 8.13 -1.27
CA LEU A 230 4.53 8.69 -2.51
C LEU A 230 5.16 10.07 -2.29
N THR A 231 4.61 10.88 -1.38
CA THR A 231 5.25 12.13 -0.95
C THR A 231 6.57 11.86 -0.22
N LEU A 232 6.61 10.88 0.68
CA LEU A 232 7.85 10.45 1.34
C LEU A 232 8.90 10.05 0.31
N LEU A 233 8.54 9.17 -0.63
CA LEU A 233 9.46 8.72 -1.66
C LEU A 233 9.96 9.86 -2.56
N ALA A 234 9.08 10.81 -2.91
CA ALA A 234 9.48 11.97 -3.70
C ALA A 234 10.52 12.82 -2.94
N ARG A 235 10.33 13.04 -1.64
CA ARG A 235 11.27 13.75 -0.77
C ARG A 235 12.60 13.00 -0.63
N ASP A 236 12.57 11.68 -0.44
CA ASP A 236 13.78 10.85 -0.42
C ASP A 236 14.58 10.93 -1.73
N ARG A 237 13.92 11.30 -2.84
CA ARG A 237 14.54 11.56 -4.15
C ARG A 237 15.00 13.00 -4.36
N GLY A 238 14.98 13.81 -3.31
CA GLY A 238 15.42 15.21 -3.33
C GLY A 238 14.41 16.18 -3.95
N LEU A 239 13.14 15.78 -4.07
CA LEU A 239 12.08 16.68 -4.54
C LEU A 239 11.48 17.42 -3.35
N ASP A 240 11.41 18.74 -3.46
CA ASP A 240 10.77 19.61 -2.48
C ASP A 240 9.23 19.59 -2.66
N VAL A 241 8.63 18.45 -2.31
CA VAL A 241 7.17 18.24 -2.42
C VAL A 241 6.51 18.59 -1.10
N SER A 242 5.57 19.53 -1.15
CA SER A 242 4.72 19.89 -0.02
C SER A 242 3.31 19.36 -0.22
N VAL A 243 2.67 18.90 0.86
CA VAL A 243 1.28 18.45 0.84
C VAL A 243 0.58 19.01 2.07
N ASP A 244 -0.35 19.93 1.85
CA ASP A 244 -1.25 20.42 2.88
C ASP A 244 -2.59 19.68 2.78
N ALA A 245 -2.72 18.59 3.53
CA ALA A 245 -3.97 17.84 3.58
C ALA A 245 -4.15 17.06 4.89
N PRO A 246 -5.37 17.02 5.45
CA PRO A 246 -5.62 16.42 6.77
C PRO A 246 -5.36 14.90 6.83
N PHE A 247 -5.45 14.20 5.69
CA PHE A 247 -5.20 12.77 5.57
C PHE A 247 -3.76 12.44 5.12
N VAL A 248 -2.86 13.42 5.10
CA VAL A 248 -1.40 13.23 4.92
C VAL A 248 -0.69 13.94 6.06
N PRO A 249 -0.53 13.28 7.23
CA PRO A 249 0.05 13.94 8.40
C PRO A 249 1.48 14.42 8.15
N ASP A 250 1.76 15.68 8.49
CA ASP A 250 3.09 16.31 8.41
C ASP A 250 4.15 15.53 9.19
N CYS A 251 3.77 15.01 10.36
CA CYS A 251 4.62 14.20 11.23
C CYS A 251 5.12 12.92 10.57
N ALA A 252 4.47 12.43 9.49
CA ALA A 252 4.94 11.29 8.72
C ALA A 252 6.30 11.54 8.06
N PHE A 253 6.63 12.82 7.84
CA PHE A 253 7.86 13.26 7.16
C PHE A 253 8.93 13.77 8.12
N ALA A 254 8.69 13.77 9.43
CA ALA A 254 9.74 14.04 10.41
C ALA A 254 10.82 12.95 10.33
N GLU A 255 12.09 13.31 10.51
CA GLU A 255 13.21 12.37 10.47
C GLU A 255 13.12 11.30 11.58
#